data_AF-A0A6P3DYX3-F1
#
_entry.id   AF-A0A6P3DYX3-F1
#
_cell.length_a   1.000
_cell.length_b   1.000
_cell.length_c   1.000
_cell.angle_alpha   90.00
_cell.angle_beta   90.00
_cell.angle_gamma   90.00
#
_symmetry.space_group_name_H-M   'P 1'
#
loop_
_entity.id
_entity.type
_entity.pdbx_description
1 polymer ?
#
loop_
_entity_poly.entity_id
_entity_poly.type
_entity_poly.pdbx_seq_one_letter_code
_entity_poly.pdbx_strand_id
1 'polypeptide(L)'
;MNVNLNYNNYERRVARGRGIARSNLPANRCLCHRPYTIVLCNVCGYWTRGRVRYFCPIHPQVVFLFDIPQCPQCKSYGFMLSEY
;
A
#
# COMPACT_ATOMS: atom_id res chain seq x y z
N MET A 1 -19.97 -34.93 5.43
CA MET A 1 -18.92 -34.33 6.28
C MET A 1 -18.85 -32.85 5.95
N ASN A 2 -19.49 -32.01 6.77
CA ASN A 2 -19.58 -30.57 6.56
C ASN A 2 -18.24 -29.91 6.89
N VAL A 3 -17.52 -29.44 5.87
CA VAL A 3 -16.36 -28.56 6.06
C VAL A 3 -16.90 -27.14 6.21
N ASN A 4 -17.05 -26.70 7.46
CA ASN A 4 -17.33 -25.31 7.81
C ASN A 4 -16.17 -24.43 7.31
N LEU A 5 -16.37 -23.76 6.17
CA LEU A 5 -15.49 -22.70 5.67
C LEU A 5 -15.66 -21.44 6.53
N ASN A 6 -14.96 -21.39 7.65
CA ASN A 6 -14.90 -20.22 8.52
C ASN A 6 -13.95 -19.17 7.92
N TYR A 7 -14.44 -18.44 6.91
CA TYR A 7 -13.67 -17.49 6.11
C TYR A 7 -13.60 -16.09 6.75
N ASN A 8 -13.15 -15.99 8.01
CA ASN A 8 -13.06 -14.72 8.73
C ASN A 8 -11.67 -14.48 9.35
N ASN A 9 -10.62 -14.56 8.53
CA ASN A 9 -9.29 -14.05 8.90
C ASN A 9 -8.79 -13.06 7.84
N TYR A 10 -9.54 -11.99 7.59
CA TYR A 10 -8.96 -10.76 7.03
C TYR A 10 -8.17 -10.05 8.15
N GLU A 11 -7.05 -10.66 8.55
CA GLU A 11 -6.00 -10.01 9.32
C GLU A 11 -5.56 -8.76 8.54
N ARG A 12 -6.19 -7.62 8.83
CA ARG A 12 -5.89 -6.34 8.17
C ARG A 12 -4.44 -6.01 8.47
N ARG A 13 -3.66 -5.70 7.42
CA ARG A 13 -2.23 -5.41 7.53
C ARG A 13 -1.98 -4.35 8.60
N VAL A 14 -1.17 -4.70 9.61
CA VAL A 14 -0.73 -3.74 10.64
C VAL A 14 0.30 -2.82 10.00
N ALA A 15 -0.14 -1.65 9.54
CA ALA A 15 0.74 -0.60 9.05
C ALA A 15 1.70 -0.18 10.18
N ARG A 16 3.01 -0.38 10.00
CA ARG A 16 4.04 -0.05 11.00
C ARG A 16 4.47 1.41 10.87
N GLY A 17 3.75 2.33 11.49
CA GLY A 17 4.13 3.74 11.58
C GLY A 17 3.02 4.73 11.26
N ARG A 18 3.29 6.02 11.50
CA ARG A 18 2.32 7.10 11.23
C ARG A 18 2.19 7.32 9.73
N GLY A 19 0.95 7.45 9.26
CA GLY A 19 0.64 7.92 7.91
C GLY A 19 0.95 6.95 6.77
N ILE A 20 1.08 5.66 7.05
CA ILE A 20 1.31 4.64 6.03
C ILE A 20 -0.01 4.24 5.36
N ALA A 21 0.00 4.16 4.03
CA ALA A 21 -1.13 3.68 3.26
C ALA A 21 -1.38 2.17 3.50
N ARG A 22 -2.65 1.78 3.52
CA ARG A 22 -3.05 0.37 3.64
C ARG A 22 -3.45 -0.15 2.26
N SER A 23 -2.93 -1.32 1.89
CA SER A 23 -3.41 -2.03 0.70
C SER A 23 -4.64 -2.87 1.05
N ASN A 24 -5.60 -2.97 0.14
CA ASN A 24 -6.75 -3.86 0.27
C ASN A 24 -6.43 -5.35 -0.02
N LEU A 25 -5.17 -5.66 -0.35
CA LEU A 25 -4.75 -7.04 -0.62
C LEU A 25 -4.61 -7.86 0.67
N PRO A 26 -4.94 -9.16 0.62
CA PRO A 26 -4.82 -10.06 1.76
C PRO A 26 -3.39 -10.12 2.31
N ALA A 27 -3.24 -10.38 3.61
CA ALA A 27 -1.95 -10.42 4.29
C ALA A 27 -1.05 -11.59 3.83
N ASN A 28 -1.60 -12.61 3.17
CA ASN A 28 -0.83 -13.73 2.63
C ASN A 28 -0.39 -13.53 1.16
N ARG A 29 -0.37 -12.29 0.65
CA ARG A 29 0.07 -11.99 -0.72
C ARG A 29 1.23 -11.00 -0.76
N CYS A 30 2.27 -11.38 -1.51
CA CYS A 30 3.41 -10.52 -1.85
C CYS A 30 2.94 -9.32 -2.67
N LEU A 31 3.50 -8.13 -2.39
CA LEU A 31 3.21 -6.89 -3.15
C LEU A 31 4.43 -6.33 -3.90
N CYS A 32 5.54 -7.04 -3.90
CA CYS A 32 6.82 -6.57 -4.46
C CYS A 32 6.72 -6.25 -5.96
N HIS A 33 5.99 -7.08 -6.72
CA HIS A 33 5.89 -6.99 -8.18
C HIS A 33 4.58 -6.35 -8.68
N ARG A 34 3.91 -5.55 -7.86
CA ARG A 34 2.75 -4.76 -8.35
C ARG A 34 3.17 -3.84 -9.51
N PRO A 35 2.33 -3.64 -10.52
CA PRO A 35 2.63 -2.72 -11.60
C PRO A 35 2.80 -1.28 -11.09
N TYR A 36 3.55 -0.48 -11.83
CA TYR A 36 3.57 0.97 -11.64
C TYR A 36 2.35 1.60 -12.30
N THR A 37 1.78 2.59 -11.63
CA THR A 37 0.56 3.31 -11.95
C THR A 37 0.81 4.82 -11.87
N ILE A 38 -0.24 5.62 -12.03
CA ILE A 38 -0.19 7.05 -11.70
C ILE A 38 -0.52 7.21 -10.21
N VAL A 39 0.30 7.97 -9.50
CA VAL A 39 0.04 8.35 -8.11
C VAL A 39 -0.35 9.82 -8.05
N LEU A 40 -1.54 10.09 -7.52
CA LEU A 40 -2.07 11.44 -7.31
C LEU A 40 -2.09 11.79 -5.82
N CYS A 41 -1.67 13.01 -5.49
CA CYS A 41 -1.83 13.55 -4.15
C CYS A 41 -3.18 14.26 -3.99
N ASN A 42 -4.02 13.76 -3.10
CA ASN A 42 -5.36 14.33 -2.83
C ASN A 42 -5.33 15.65 -2.04
N VAL A 43 -4.15 16.11 -1.63
CA VAL A 43 -3.98 17.37 -0.86
C VAL A 43 -3.55 18.52 -1.76
N CYS A 44 -2.53 18.30 -2.61
CA CYS A 44 -1.95 19.38 -3.42
C CYS A 44 -2.09 19.18 -4.93
N GLY A 45 -2.67 18.07 -5.39
CA GLY A 45 -2.85 17.78 -6.81
C GLY A 45 -1.60 17.34 -7.57
N TYR A 46 -0.43 17.26 -6.91
CA TYR A 46 0.77 16.71 -7.53
C TYR A 46 0.55 15.27 -7.98
N TRP A 47 0.98 14.94 -9.19
CA TRP A 47 0.94 13.58 -9.72
C TRP A 47 2.30 13.15 -10.26
N THR A 48 2.56 11.85 -10.23
CA THR A 48 3.80 11.27 -10.77
C THR A 48 3.60 9.79 -11.11
N ARG A 49 4.56 9.21 -11.84
CA ARG A 49 4.59 7.78 -12.16
C ARG A 49 5.26 7.01 -11.03
N GLY A 50 4.63 5.94 -10.56
CA GLY A 50 5.16 5.12 -9.47
C GLY A 50 4.07 4.25 -8.88
N ARG A 51 4.10 4.00 -7.58
CA ARG A 51 2.98 3.39 -6.85
C ARG A 51 3.03 3.84 -5.40
N VAL A 52 1.89 3.80 -4.71
CA VAL A 52 1.83 4.11 -3.29
C VAL A 52 2.57 3.01 -2.52
N ARG A 53 3.40 3.42 -1.56
CA ARG A 53 4.18 2.48 -0.75
C ARG A 53 3.25 1.71 0.18
N TYR A 54 3.31 0.39 0.07
CA TYR A 54 2.70 -0.55 1.01
C TYR A 54 3.76 -1.43 1.63
N PHE A 55 3.53 -1.85 2.87
CA PHE A 55 4.38 -2.86 3.52
C PHE A 55 4.07 -4.24 2.96
N CYS A 56 5.10 -4.94 2.48
CA CYS A 56 4.97 -6.33 2.04
C CYS A 56 5.01 -7.26 3.27
N PRO A 57 3.99 -8.09 3.51
CA PRO A 57 3.95 -9.00 4.66
C PRO A 57 4.96 -10.15 4.52
N ILE A 58 5.29 -10.53 3.29
CA ILE A 58 6.25 -11.61 2.99
C ILE A 58 7.69 -11.09 2.99
N HIS A 59 7.90 -9.85 2.54
CA HIS A 59 9.23 -9.23 2.42
C HIS A 59 9.26 -7.85 3.11
N PRO A 60 9.21 -7.81 4.45
CA PRO A 60 9.01 -6.59 5.23
C PRO A 60 10.12 -5.53 5.08
N GLN A 61 11.32 -5.96 4.71
CA GLN A 61 12.51 -5.09 4.63
C GLN A 61 12.80 -4.61 3.21
N VAL A 62 12.04 -5.07 2.21
CA VAL A 62 12.26 -4.68 0.82
C VAL A 62 11.63 -3.31 0.57
N VAL A 63 12.40 -2.42 -0.06
CA VAL A 63 11.99 -1.08 -0.47
C VAL A 63 12.28 -0.91 -1.95
N PHE A 64 11.37 -0.25 -2.66
CA PHE A 64 11.51 0.01 -4.09
C PHE A 64 11.63 1.51 -4.34
N LEU A 65 12.40 1.88 -5.35
CA LEU A 65 12.68 3.28 -5.69
C LEU A 65 11.41 4.08 -6.02
N PHE A 66 10.47 3.47 -6.74
CA PHE A 66 9.21 4.09 -7.17
C PHE A 66 8.03 3.83 -6.22
N ASP A 67 8.29 3.35 -5.00
CA ASP A 67 7.28 3.25 -3.94
C ASP A 67 7.23 4.57 -3.17
N ILE A 68 6.17 5.35 -3.37
CA ILE A 68 6.02 6.70 -2.86
C ILE A 68 5.41 6.63 -1.45
N PRO A 69 6.17 6.96 -0.38
CA PRO A 69 5.67 6.91 0.99
C PRO A 69 4.84 8.14 1.37
N GLN A 70 5.12 9.27 0.72
CA GLN A 70 4.55 10.58 0.98
C GLN A 70 4.60 11.41 -0.31
N CYS A 71 3.74 12.42 -0.42
CA CYS A 71 3.79 13.35 -1.55
C CYS A 71 5.17 14.03 -1.63
N PRO A 72 5.87 13.97 -2.79
CA PRO A 72 7.16 14.65 -2.95
C PRO A 72 7.08 16.16 -2.75
N GLN A 73 5.94 16.77 -3.11
CA GLN A 73 5.72 18.22 -3.10
C GLN A 73 5.27 18.75 -1.73
N CYS A 74 4.15 18.26 -1.18
CA CYS A 74 3.57 18.78 0.06
C CYS A 74 3.81 17.92 1.30
N LYS A 75 4.53 16.78 1.17
CA LYS A 75 4.82 15.83 2.25
C LYS A 75 3.59 15.23 2.96
N SER A 76 2.42 15.30 2.33
CA SER A 76 1.24 14.58 2.79
C SER A 76 1.50 13.07 2.87
N TYR A 77 0.82 12.43 3.81
CA TYR A 77 1.01 11.02 4.12
C TYR A 77 0.56 10.09 2.99
N GLY A 78 1.10 8.87 2.96
CA GLY A 78 0.78 7.88 1.94
C GLY A 78 -0.71 7.53 1.85
N PHE A 79 -1.46 7.57 2.95
CA PHE A 79 -2.91 7.33 2.93
C PHE A 79 -3.70 8.45 2.23
N MET A 80 -3.08 9.60 1.96
CA MET A 80 -3.65 10.70 1.19
C MET A 80 -3.24 10.64 -0.30
N LEU A 81 -2.59 9.56 -0.72
CA LEU A 81 -2.22 9.30 -2.10
C LEU A 81 -3.15 8.24 -2.71
N SER A 82 -3.49 8.42 -3.98
CA SER A 82 -4.34 7.49 -4.74
C SER A 82 -3.58 6.94 -5.95
N GLU A 83 -3.74 5.64 -6.21
CA GLU A 83 -3.25 4.96 -7.43
C GLU A 83 -4.37 4.92 -8.48
N TYR A 84 -4.05 5.20 -9.75
CA TYR A 84 -4.95 5.13 -10.92
C TYR A 84 -4.37 4.26 -12.04
#